data_AF-A0A833Z5C2-F1
#
_entry.id   AF-A0A833Z5C2-F1
#
_cell.length_a   1.000
_cell.length_b   1.000
_cell.length_c   1.000
_cell.angle_alpha   90.00
_cell.angle_beta   90.00
_cell.angle_gamma   90.00
#
_symmetry.space_group_name_H-M   'P 1'
#
loop_
_entity.id
_entity.type
_entity.pdbx_description
1 polymer ?
#
loop_
_entity_poly.entity_id
_entity_poly.type
_entity_poly.pdbx_seq_one_letter_code
_entity_poly.pdbx_strand_id
1 'polypeptide(L)' 'MEHIRTPKVENVRLVDRISSKKAVLGTLYLTATHVIFVENAPDTRKETWILHSQISTIEKQATRTLL' A
#
# COMPACT_ATOMS: atom_id res chain seq x y z
N MET A 1 5.31 -2.25 -29.10
CA MET A 1 4.91 -3.05 -27.93
C MET A 1 4.55 -2.07 -26.83
N GLU A 2 3.30 -2.05 -26.41
CA GLU A 2 2.85 -1.23 -25.27
C GLU A 2 3.54 -1.76 -24.00
N HIS A 3 4.24 -0.90 -23.26
CA HIS A 3 4.80 -1.27 -21.96
C HIS A 3 3.64 -1.36 -20.95
N ILE A 4 3.26 -2.57 -20.54
CA ILE A 4 2.32 -2.76 -19.44
C ILE A 4 2.97 -2.20 -18.17
N ARG A 5 2.55 -1.01 -17.75
CA ARG A 5 3.01 -0.41 -16.50
C ARG A 5 2.13 -0.93 -15.38
N THR A 6 2.73 -1.63 -14.43
CA THR A 6 2.07 -1.99 -13.17
C THR A 6 1.60 -0.71 -12.47
N PRO A 7 0.30 -0.54 -12.20
CA PRO A 7 -0.19 0.62 -11.46
C PRO A 7 0.50 0.71 -10.10
N LYS A 8 1.05 1.90 -9.80
CA LYS A 8 1.69 2.19 -8.51
C LYS A 8 1.26 3.54 -7.97
N VAL A 9 1.24 3.66 -6.66
CA VAL A 9 1.02 4.91 -5.93
C VAL A 9 2.16 5.10 -4.95
N GLU A 10 2.89 6.20 -5.09
CA GLU A 10 3.98 6.57 -4.18
C GLU A 10 3.43 7.38 -2.98
N ASN A 11 4.24 7.55 -1.93
CA ASN A 11 3.87 8.29 -0.71
C ASN A 11 2.64 7.75 0.02
N VAL A 12 2.41 6.43 -0.05
CA VAL A 12 1.33 5.76 0.67
C VAL A 12 1.75 5.55 2.12
N ARG A 13 0.85 5.83 3.06
CA ARG A 13 1.05 5.63 4.49
C ARG A 13 0.35 4.36 4.96
N LEU A 14 1.12 3.35 5.36
CA LEU A 14 0.59 2.17 6.03
C LEU A 14 0.39 2.48 7.52
N VAL A 15 -0.85 2.35 7.98
CA VAL A 15 -1.24 2.58 9.38
C VAL A 15 -1.70 1.25 9.96
N ASP A 16 -0.93 0.72 10.91
CA ASP A 16 -1.36 -0.40 11.73
C ASP A 16 -2.30 0.13 12.83
N ARG A 17 -3.53 -0.40 12.89
CA ARG A 17 -4.53 -0.02 13.90
C ARG A 17 -4.52 -0.97 15.11
N ILE A 18 -3.85 -2.10 15.00
CA ILE A 18 -3.80 -3.15 16.03
C ILE A 18 -2.56 -2.94 16.89
N SER A 19 -1.41 -2.67 16.27
CA SER A 19 -0.19 -2.32 16.99
C SER A 19 0.01 -0.81 17.07
N SER A 20 0.62 -0.34 18.16
CA SER A 20 1.02 1.07 18.34
C SER A 20 2.27 1.44 17.51
N LYS A 21 2.54 0.72 16.42
CA LYS A 21 3.65 1.03 15.52
C LYS A 21 3.40 2.33 14.80
N LYS A 22 4.46 3.11 14.63
CA LYS A 22 4.42 4.34 13.84
C LYS A 22 4.06 3.99 12.39
N ALA A 23 3.21 4.81 11.79
CA ALA A 23 2.86 4.68 10.39
C ALA A 23 4.10 4.81 9.49
N VAL A 24 4.18 3.96 8.46
CA VAL A 24 5.34 3.86 7.56
C VAL A 24 4.96 4.38 6.18
N LEU A 25 5.86 5.12 5.53
CA LEU A 25 5.70 5.57 4.15
C LEU A 25 6.26 4.55 3.17
N GLY A 26 5.62 4.41 2.02
CA GLY A 26 6.03 3.46 1.01
C GLY A 26 5.34 3.66 -0.33
N THR A 27 5.52 2.68 -1.20
CA THR A 27 4.87 2.59 -2.50
C THR A 27 3.90 1.42 -2.51
N LEU A 28 2.67 1.66 -2.97
CA LEU A 28 1.66 0.64 -3.16
C LEU A 28 1.61 0.24 -4.64
N TYR A 29 1.82 -1.04 -4.91
CA TYR A 29 1.72 -1.64 -6.24
C TYR A 29 0.45 -2.47 -6.32
N LEU A 30 -0.26 -2.34 -7.43
CA LEU A 30 -1.42 -3.17 -7.75
C LEU A 30 -1.06 -4.05 -8.93
N THR A 31 -1.17 -5.35 -8.74
CA THR A 31 -0.94 -6.35 -9.79
C THR A 31 -2.25 -7.05 -10.12
N ALA A 32 -2.22 -8.07 -10.99
CA ALA A 32 -3.41 -8.86 -11.26
C ALA A 32 -3.88 -9.68 -10.03
N THR A 33 -2.95 -10.05 -9.14
CA THR A 33 -3.20 -11.04 -8.08
C THR A 33 -2.95 -10.52 -6.67
N HIS A 34 -2.15 -9.46 -6.53
CA HIS A 34 -1.72 -8.94 -5.25
C HIS A 34 -1.80 -7.42 -5.17
N VAL A 35 -2.06 -6.96 -3.95
CA VAL A 35 -1.70 -5.63 -3.46
C VAL A 35 -0.36 -5.78 -2.73
N ILE A 36 0.63 -5.00 -3.12
CA ILE A 36 1.98 -5.06 -2.54
C ILE A 36 2.34 -3.67 -2.01
N PHE A 37 2.69 -3.59 -0.72
CA PHE A 37 3.23 -2.38 -0.12
C PHE A 37 4.72 -2.56 0.14
N VAL A 38 5.54 -1.66 -0.40
CA VAL A 38 6.99 -1.63 -0.22
C VAL A 38 7.36 -0.43 0.65
N GLU A 39 7.95 -0.67 1.81
CA GLU A 39 8.42 0.38 2.72
C GLU A 39 9.54 1.20 2.06
N ASN A 40 9.44 2.52 2.18
CA ASN A 40 10.49 3.45 1.79
C ASN A 40 11.37 3.78 3.01
N ALA A 41 12.18 2.81 3.45
CA ALA A 41 13.12 2.95 4.54
C ALA A 41 14.56 2.76 4.03
N PRO A 42 15.54 3.56 4.50
CA PRO A 42 16.90 3.59 3.97
C PRO A 42 17.65 2.26 4.14
N ASP A 43 17.38 1.52 5.23
CA ASP A 43 18.19 0.35 5.59
C ASP A 43 17.50 -0.99 5.34
N THR A 44 16.17 -0.99 5.16
CA THR A 44 15.41 -2.23 4.94
C THR A 44 14.26 -2.01 3.96
N ARG A 45 14.26 -2.75 2.86
CA ARG A 45 13.12 -2.81 1.94
C ARG A 45 12.15 -3.90 2.38
N LYS A 46 11.36 -3.61 3.41
CA LYS A 46 10.29 -4.51 3.84
C LYS A 46 9.11 -4.44 2.89
N GLU A 47 8.54 -5.60 2.59
CA GLU A 47 7.40 -5.72 1.69
C GLU A 47 6.25 -6.44 2.40
N THR A 48 5.03 -5.93 2.22
CA THR A 48 3.79 -6.57 2.67
C THR A 48 3.00 -6.98 1.43
N TRP A 49 2.67 -8.26 1.34
CA TRP A 49 2.00 -8.86 0.20
C TRP A 49 0.61 -9.35 0.62
N ILE A 50 -0.43 -8.92 -0.09
CA ILE A 50 -1.82 -9.30 0.18
C ILE A 50 -2.41 -9.86 -1.11
N LEU A 51 -2.80 -11.14 -1.10
CA LEU A 51 -3.53 -11.76 -2.20
C LEU A 51 -4.93 -11.15 -2.31
N HIS A 52 -5.39 -10.88 -3.53
CA HIS A 52 -6.76 -10.37 -3.75
C HIS A 52 -7.83 -11.32 -3.19
N SER A 53 -7.61 -12.63 -3.25
CA SER A 53 -8.53 -13.65 -2.74
C SER A 53 -8.65 -13.68 -1.21
N GLN A 54 -7.72 -13.06 -0.48
CA GLN A 54 -7.73 -12.99 0.98
C GLN A 54 -8.38 -11.70 1.51
N ILE A 55 -8.76 -10.78 0.62
CA ILE A 55 -9.38 -9.51 0.99
C ILE A 55 -10.90 -9.71 1.07
N SER A 56 -11.45 -9.61 2.27
CA SER A 56 -12.91 -9.70 2.46
C SER A 56 -13.62 -8.40 2.12
N THR A 57 -13.05 -7.25 2.49
CA THR A 57 -13.66 -5.92 2.27
C THR A 57 -12.60 -4.88 1.93
N ILE A 58 -12.99 -3.89 1.12
CA ILE A 58 -12.18 -2.70 0.81
C ILE A 58 -13.08 -1.49 0.93
N GLU A 59 -12.65 -0.50 1.72
CA GLU A 59 -13.40 0.72 1.94
C GLU A 59 -12.54 1.95 1.64
N LYS A 60 -13.13 2.95 0.99
CA LYS A 60 -12.51 4.26 0.84
C LYS A 60 -12.74 5.06 2.11
N GLN A 61 -11.67 5.28 2.88
CA GLN A 61 -11.73 6.13 4.07
C GLN A 61 -12.01 7.59 3.67
N ALA A 62 -12.76 8.32 4.51
CA ALA A 62 -13.07 9.72 4.28
C ALA A 62 -11.78 10.56 4.27
N THR A 63 -11.59 11.34 3.21
CA THR A 63 -10.50 12.33 3.16
C THR A 63 -10.93 13.54 3.98
N ARG A 64 -10.18 13.88 5.03
CA ARG A 64 -10.36 15.15 5.73
C ARG A 64 -9.82 16.26 4.82
N THR A 65 -10.68 16.81 3.98
CA THR A 65 -10.39 18.08 3.28
C THR A 65 -10.47 19.18 4.33
N LEU A 66 -9.32 19.64 4.82
CA LEU A 66 -9.25 20.92 5.52
C LEU A 66 -9.34 22.00 4.44
N LEU A 67 -10.52 22.60 4.30
CA LEU A 67 -10.67 23.93 3.68
C LEU A 67 -10.25 24.99 4.70
#